data_AF-A0A380P3C0-F1
#
_entry.id   AF-A0A380P3C0-F1
#
_cell.length_a   1.000
_cell.length_b   1.000
_cell.length_c   1.000
_cell.angle_alpha   90.00
_cell.angle_beta   90.00
_cell.angle_gamma   90.00
#
_symmetry.space_group_name_H-M   'P 1'
#
loop_
_entity.id
_entity.type
_entity.pdbx_description
1 polymer ?
#
loop_
_entity_poly.entity_id
_entity_poly.type
_entity_poly.pdbx_seq_one_letter_code
_entity_poly.pdbx_strand_id
1 'polypeptide(L)'
;MITDYSSVFFDFAYWQKPIYLYESDLNDYQAKRGFYFDPHTLGLPIARDFNELKEALANQTCSKDSLNQLEQRFDPHPTSETVQILKACFK
;
A
#
# COMPACT_ATOMS: atom_id res chain seq x y z
N MET A 1 -5.83 -4.42 5.33
CA MET A 1 -4.89 -5.38 4.74
C MET A 1 -3.64 -5.42 5.60
N ILE A 2 -3.05 -6.60 5.78
CA ILE A 2 -1.71 -6.77 6.33
C ILE A 2 -0.92 -7.46 5.23
N THR A 3 0.21 -6.90 4.85
CA THR A 3 1.07 -7.45 3.79
C THR A 3 2.52 -7.10 4.08
N ASP A 4 3.46 -7.78 3.45
CA ASP A 4 4.88 -7.48 3.49
C ASP A 4 5.27 -6.51 2.35
N TYR A 5 5.62 -7.05 1.18
CA TYR A 5 6.19 -6.35 0.03
C TYR A 5 5.34 -6.53 -1.24
N SER A 6 4.17 -7.16 -1.12
CA SER A 6 3.27 -7.41 -2.25
C SER A 6 2.69 -6.11 -2.81
N SER A 7 2.85 -5.87 -4.11
CA SER A 7 2.25 -4.72 -4.79
C SER A 7 0.71 -4.68 -4.72
N VAL A 8 0.06 -5.77 -4.30
CA VAL A 8 -1.41 -5.85 -4.17
C VAL A 8 -1.96 -4.79 -3.20
N PHE A 9 -1.15 -4.23 -2.29
CA PHE A 9 -1.63 -3.14 -1.44
C PHE A 9 -1.97 -1.86 -2.24
N PHE A 10 -1.39 -1.65 -3.43
CA PHE A 10 -1.78 -0.56 -4.31
C PHE A 10 -3.21 -0.74 -4.83
N ASP A 11 -3.54 -1.94 -5.31
CA ASP A 11 -4.90 -2.25 -5.77
C ASP A 11 -5.91 -2.18 -4.61
N PHE A 12 -5.49 -2.62 -3.42
CA PHE A 12 -6.33 -2.57 -2.23
C PHE A 12 -6.58 -1.15 -1.72
N ALA A 13 -5.64 -0.21 -1.94
CA ALA A 13 -5.73 1.17 -1.48
C ALA A 13 -6.98 1.89 -1.99
N TYR A 14 -7.48 1.52 -3.17
CA TYR A 14 -8.74 1.99 -3.75
C TYR A 14 -9.92 1.93 -2.75
N TRP A 15 -9.96 0.92 -1.88
CA TRP A 15 -11.04 0.75 -0.92
C TRP A 15 -10.97 1.71 0.28
N GLN A 16 -9.91 2.51 0.40
CA GLN A 16 -9.68 3.44 1.51
C GLN A 16 -9.83 2.75 2.87
N LYS A 17 -9.29 1.53 2.97
CA LYS A 17 -9.24 0.71 4.19
C LYS A 17 -7.81 0.64 4.73
N PRO A 18 -7.63 0.46 6.06
CA PRO A 18 -6.30 0.41 6.67
C PRO A 18 -5.38 -0.63 6.04
N ILE A 19 -4.12 -0.26 5.81
CA ILE A 19 -3.04 -1.11 5.30
C ILE A 19 -1.90 -1.07 6.32
N TYR A 20 -1.34 -2.23 6.67
CA TYR A 20 -0.17 -2.36 7.55
C TYR A 20 0.91 -3.16 6.83
N LEU A 21 2.13 -2.66 6.83
CA LEU A 21 3.30 -3.35 6.30
C LEU A 21 3.94 -4.19 7.42
N TYR A 22 3.99 -5.50 7.23
CA TYR A 22 4.62 -6.44 8.15
C TYR A 22 5.89 -6.98 7.52
N GLU A 23 7.02 -6.38 7.89
CA GLU A 23 8.30 -6.64 7.20
C GLU A 23 9.38 -7.04 8.21
N SER A 24 9.25 -8.29 8.68
CA SER A 24 10.13 -8.92 9.67
C SER A 24 11.51 -9.28 9.14
N ASP A 25 11.68 -9.37 7.82
CA ASP A 25 12.91 -9.80 7.14
C ASP A 25 13.48 -8.70 6.22
N LEU A 26 13.26 -7.42 6.54
CA LEU A 26 13.64 -6.27 5.71
C LEU A 26 15.08 -6.33 5.18
N ASN A 27 16.04 -6.60 6.05
CA ASN A 27 17.46 -6.63 5.66
C ASN A 27 17.73 -7.71 4.61
N ASP A 28 17.14 -8.90 4.79
CA ASP A 28 17.29 -10.03 3.88
C ASP A 28 16.57 -9.78 2.56
N TYR A 29 15.36 -9.21 2.61
CA TYR A 29 14.59 -8.87 1.42
C TYR A 29 15.31 -7.80 0.58
N GLN A 30 15.79 -6.73 1.23
CA GLN A 30 16.50 -5.65 0.57
C GLN A 30 17.82 -6.13 -0.06
N ALA A 31 18.56 -7.02 0.61
CA ALA A 31 19.80 -7.57 0.07
C ALA A 31 19.58 -8.48 -1.16
N LYS A 32 18.48 -9.24 -1.18
CA LYS A 32 18.21 -10.24 -2.24
C LYS A 32 17.41 -9.69 -3.42
N ARG A 33 16.49 -8.76 -3.17
CA ARG A 33 15.52 -8.25 -4.17
C ARG A 33 15.58 -6.74 -4.32
N GLY A 34 15.78 -6.03 -3.22
CA GLY A 34 15.68 -4.57 -3.19
C GLY A 34 14.25 -4.08 -3.44
N PHE A 35 14.12 -2.76 -3.61
CA PHE A 35 12.84 -2.13 -3.94
C PHE A 35 12.99 -1.23 -5.16
N TYR A 36 11.94 -1.13 -5.97
CA TYR A 36 11.87 -0.17 -7.09
C TYR A 36 11.78 1.28 -6.58
N PHE A 37 11.15 1.47 -5.43
CA PHE A 37 11.08 2.73 -4.70
C PHE A 37 10.99 2.39 -3.21
N ASP A 38 11.28 3.33 -2.32
CA ASP A 38 11.24 3.07 -0.88
C ASP A 38 9.79 3.06 -0.32
N PRO A 39 9.22 1.90 0.08
CA PRO A 39 7.86 1.82 0.61
C PRO A 39 7.70 2.55 1.96
N HIS A 40 8.79 2.79 2.68
CA HIS A 40 8.79 3.52 3.95
C HIS A 40 8.43 5.01 3.77
N THR A 41 8.52 5.52 2.53
CA THR A 41 8.11 6.91 2.19
C THR A 41 6.59 7.07 2.04
N LEU A 42 5.82 5.99 2.05
CA LEU A 42 4.37 6.01 1.81
C LEU A 42 3.54 6.40 3.04
N GLY A 43 4.17 6.52 4.21
CA GLY A 43 3.47 6.86 5.45
C GLY A 43 2.48 5.79 5.94
N LEU A 44 2.61 4.55 5.44
CA LEU A 44 1.87 3.40 5.94
C LEU A 44 2.51 2.89 7.24
N PRO A 45 1.74 2.41 8.22
CA PRO A 45 2.29 1.79 9.41
C PRO A 45 3.13 0.58 9.09
N ILE A 46 4.26 0.44 9.78
CA ILE A 46 5.21 -0.65 9.59
C ILE A 46 5.44 -1.36 10.92
N ALA A 47 5.41 -2.68 10.88
CA ALA A 47 5.72 -3.55 12.00
C ALA A 47 6.79 -4.56 11.60
N ARG A 48 7.79 -4.74 12.46
CA ARG A 48 8.92 -5.67 12.32
C ARG A 48 8.70 -6.97 13.08
N ASP A 49 7.80 -6.94 14.06
CA ASP A 49 7.41 -8.12 14.81
C ASP A 49 5.92 -8.10 15.19
N PHE A 50 5.47 -9.21 15.77
CA PHE A 50 4.07 -9.40 16.12
C PHE A 50 3.56 -8.42 17.18
N ASN A 51 4.41 -7.98 18.11
CA ASN A 51 4.02 -7.03 19.14
C ASN A 51 3.79 -5.64 18.54
N GLU A 52 4.70 -5.18 17.68
CA GLU A 52 4.54 -3.92 16.95
C GLU A 52 3.27 -3.93 16.08
N LEU A 53 3.00 -5.05 15.40
CA LEU A 53 1.78 -5.21 14.60
C LEU A 53 0.52 -5.12 15.48
N LYS A 54 0.52 -5.81 16.62
CA LYS A 54 -0.58 -5.80 17.58
C LYS A 54 -0.83 -4.38 18.11
N GLU A 55 0.23 -3.65 18.46
CA GLU A 55 0.13 -2.26 18.92
C GLU A 55 -0.39 -1.34 17.81
N ALA A 56 0.12 -1.47 16.58
CA ALA A 56 -0.33 -0.69 15.44
C ALA A 56 -1.83 -0.89 15.15
N LEU A 57 -2.30 -2.14 15.23
CA LEU A 57 -3.72 -2.49 15.06
C LEU A 57 -4.58 -1.94 16.19
N ALA A 58 -4.14 -2.06 17.45
CA ALA A 58 -4.87 -1.56 18.61
C ALA A 58 -5.01 -0.02 18.58
N ASN A 59 -3.96 0.67 18.16
CA ASN A 59 -3.91 2.14 18.09
C ASN A 59 -4.43 2.71 16.76
N GLN A 60 -4.81 1.86 15.80
CA GLN A 60 -5.30 2.24 14.48
C GLN A 60 -4.38 3.26 13.79
N THR A 61 -3.08 2.96 13.76
CA THR A 61 -2.04 3.91 13.31
C THR A 61 -2.09 4.25 11.82
N CYS A 62 -2.91 3.56 11.03
CA CYS A 62 -3.07 3.84 9.60
C CYS A 62 -3.87 5.13 9.38
N SER A 63 -3.18 6.18 8.94
CA SER A 63 -3.81 7.46 8.59
C SER A 63 -4.55 7.40 7.27
N LYS A 64 -5.72 8.07 7.21
CA LYS A 64 -6.43 8.31 5.94
C LYS A 64 -5.63 9.20 4.99
N ASP A 65 -4.82 10.12 5.52
CA ASP A 65 -4.02 11.00 4.68
C ASP A 65 -2.96 10.22 3.90
N SER A 66 -2.34 9.22 4.54
CA SER A 66 -1.40 8.32 3.85
C SER A 66 -2.09 7.51 2.75
N LEU A 67 -3.31 7.03 2.99
CA LEU A 67 -4.09 6.31 1.97
C LEU A 67 -4.50 7.21 0.80
N ASN A 68 -4.88 8.46 1.08
CA ASN A 68 -5.19 9.46 0.05
C ASN A 68 -3.95 9.81 -0.79
N GLN A 69 -2.79 9.98 -0.15
CA GLN A 69 -1.52 10.24 -0.84
C GLN A 69 -1.11 9.05 -1.71
N LEU A 70 -1.36 7.83 -1.24
CA LEU A 70 -1.09 6.61 -1.99
C LEU A 70 -1.97 6.53 -3.26
N GLU A 71 -3.28 6.74 -3.13
CA GLU A 71 -4.21 6.79 -4.27
C GLU A 71 -3.83 7.90 -5.25
N GLN A 72 -3.62 9.14 -4.78
CA GLN A 72 -3.22 10.26 -5.64
C GLN A 72 -1.91 10.02 -6.39
N ARG A 73 -0.98 9.24 -5.82
CA ARG A 73 0.32 8.96 -6.43
C ARG A 73 0.27 7.79 -7.41
N PHE A 74 -0.48 6.74 -7.10
CA PHE A 74 -0.42 5.48 -7.86
C PHE A 74 -1.69 5.13 -8.64
N ASP A 75 -2.83 5.75 -8.31
CA ASP A 75 -4.10 5.64 -9.02
C ASP A 75 -4.80 7.02 -9.14
N PRO A 76 -4.20 7.99 -9.86
CA PRO A 76 -4.75 9.35 -9.96
C PRO A 76 -5.95 9.47 -10.90
N HIS A 77 -6.42 8.37 -11.49
CA HIS A 77 -7.40 8.37 -12.56
C HIS A 77 -8.80 8.05 -12.03
N PRO A 78 -9.80 8.91 -12.28
CA PRO A 78 -11.16 8.61 -11.86
C PRO A 78 -11.73 7.44 -12.67
N THR A 79 -12.59 6.64 -12.03
CA THR A 79 -13.25 5.48 -12.66
C THR A 79 -13.95 5.82 -13.98
N SER A 80 -14.46 7.04 -14.14
CA SER A 80 -15.08 7.49 -15.39
C SER A 80 -14.11 7.48 -16.58
N GLU A 81 -12.84 7.83 -16.35
CA GLU A 81 -11.80 7.81 -17.37
C GLU A 81 -11.47 6.36 -17.77
N THR A 82 -11.27 5.48 -16.78
CA THR A 82 -11.00 4.06 -17.00
C THR A 82 -12.11 3.40 -17.84
N VAL A 83 -13.38 3.68 -17.54
CA VAL A 83 -14.52 3.16 -18.30
C VAL A 83 -14.53 3.68 -19.75
N GLN A 84 -14.18 4.94 -19.96
CA GLN A 84 -14.11 5.51 -21.32
C GLN A 84 -13.01 4.86 -22.15
N ILE A 85 -11.82 4.68 -21.58
CA ILE A 85 -10.68 4.03 -22.23
C ILE A 85 -11.01 2.58 -22.56
N LEU A 86 -11.56 1.82 -21.60
CA LEU A 86 -11.95 0.43 -21.81
C LEU A 86 -12.93 0.28 -22.98
N LYS A 87 -13.95 1.16 -23.05
CA LYS A 87 -14.92 1.18 -24.16
C LYS A 87 -14.27 1.48 -25.51
N ALA A 88 -13.19 2.26 -25.54
CA ALA A 88 -12.47 2.58 -26.77
C ALA A 88 -11.68 1.38 -27.31
N CYS A 89 -11.20 0.49 -26.44
CA CYS A 89 -10.45 -0.71 -26.85
C CYS A 89 -11.31 -1.80 -27.52
N PHE A 90 -12.63 -1.80 -27.30
CA PHE A 90 -13.56 -2.81 -27.82
C PHE A 90 -14.42 -2.30 -29.00
N LYS A 91 -13.93 -1.28 -29.72
CA LYS A 91 -14.49 -0.84 -31.01
C LYS A 91 -13.75 -1.52 -32.16
#